data_AF-A0A6L8FZL5-F1
#
_entry.id   AF-A0A6L8FZL5-F1
#
_cell.length_a   1.000
_cell.length_b   1.000
_cell.length_c   1.000
_cell.angle_alpha   90.00
_cell.angle_beta   90.00
_cell.angle_gamma   90.00
#
_symmetry.space_group_name_H-M   'P 1'
#
loop_
_entity.id
_entity.type
_entity.pdbx_description
1 polymer ?
#
loop_
_entity_poly.entity_id
_entity_poly.type
_entity_poly.pdbx_seq_one_letter_code
_entity_poly.pdbx_strand_id
1 'polypeptide(L)'
;MREAIGEVPADVQSAFGHLAGSMIHDIYGLRTIMGMPEKVSSTEIWYEGWGVSTMLAYPNGARCAATWVELKDVRDFKETLEVCGDDRRVLLSYPTGFSRGILSTLEIQTLDEAGEAIVHRPAIAWEGPFVRELKHFHACITEDAQPRTPLEEARCDIALIIDIIKAYTDR
;
A
#
# COMPACT_ATOMS: atom_id res chain seq x y z
N MET A 1 -1.22 -9.03 -18.61
CA MET A 1 0.22 -8.69 -18.47
C MET A 1 0.78 -8.11 -19.76
N ARG A 2 0.88 -8.88 -20.86
CA ARG A 2 1.27 -8.34 -22.18
C ARG A 2 0.40 -7.15 -22.63
N GLU A 3 -0.90 -7.20 -22.38
CA GLU A 3 -1.81 -6.07 -22.64
C GLU A 3 -1.56 -4.83 -21.76
N ALA A 4 -0.99 -5.02 -20.57
CA ALA A 4 -0.79 -3.95 -19.58
C ALA A 4 0.56 -3.25 -19.76
N ILE A 5 1.63 -4.02 -19.95
CA ILE A 5 3.02 -3.53 -19.97
C ILE A 5 3.77 -3.87 -21.26
N GLY A 6 3.12 -4.49 -22.25
CA GLY A 6 3.76 -4.86 -23.52
C GLY A 6 4.73 -6.03 -23.41
N GLU A 7 5.67 -6.09 -24.36
CA GLU A 7 6.83 -6.97 -24.30
C GLU A 7 7.96 -6.25 -23.56
N VAL A 8 8.30 -6.74 -22.37
CA VAL A 8 9.33 -6.18 -21.51
C VAL A 8 10.26 -7.30 -21.00
N PRO A 9 11.48 -6.97 -20.56
CA PRO A 9 12.40 -7.92 -19.93
C PRO A 9 11.78 -8.72 -18.76
N ALA A 10 12.33 -9.90 -18.47
CA ALA A 10 11.75 -10.85 -17.52
C ALA A 10 11.69 -10.34 -16.07
N ASP A 11 12.68 -9.56 -15.65
CA ASP A 11 12.71 -8.87 -14.35
C ASP A 11 11.59 -7.82 -14.23
N VAL A 12 11.33 -7.06 -15.29
CA VAL A 12 10.21 -6.10 -15.35
C VAL A 12 8.86 -6.82 -15.30
N GLN A 13 8.73 -7.96 -15.98
CA GLN A 13 7.56 -8.83 -15.85
C GLN A 13 7.41 -9.29 -14.39
N SER A 14 8.47 -9.84 -13.78
CA SER A 14 8.43 -10.27 -12.37
C SER A 14 7.96 -9.15 -11.45
N ALA A 15 8.55 -7.96 -11.58
CA ALA A 15 8.19 -6.79 -10.79
C ALA A 15 6.71 -6.42 -10.92
N PHE A 16 6.16 -6.35 -12.14
CA PHE A 16 4.72 -6.10 -12.32
C PHE A 16 3.86 -7.15 -11.61
N GLY A 17 4.24 -8.44 -11.71
CA GLY A 17 3.53 -9.53 -11.06
C GLY A 17 3.52 -9.37 -9.53
N HIS A 18 4.65 -9.00 -8.94
CA HIS A 18 4.78 -8.76 -7.51
C HIS A 18 4.00 -7.52 -7.05
N LEU A 19 4.08 -6.41 -7.79
CA LEU A 19 3.31 -5.21 -7.47
C LEU A 19 1.79 -5.49 -7.55
N ALA A 20 1.33 -6.16 -8.61
CA ALA A 20 -0.08 -6.49 -8.80
C ALA A 20 -0.60 -7.56 -7.83
N GLY A 21 0.26 -8.46 -7.35
CA GLY A 21 -0.11 -9.54 -6.44
C GLY A 21 0.09 -9.25 -4.96
N SER A 22 0.93 -8.27 -4.61
CA SER A 22 1.31 -7.97 -3.22
C SER A 22 1.20 -6.49 -2.89
N MET A 23 2.02 -5.62 -3.50
CA MET A 23 2.03 -4.18 -3.17
C MET A 23 0.72 -3.46 -3.51
N ILE A 24 -0.17 -4.09 -4.28
CA ILE A 24 -1.50 -3.57 -4.59
C ILE A 24 -2.33 -3.26 -3.33
N HIS A 25 -2.12 -4.01 -2.24
CA HIS A 25 -2.80 -3.76 -0.96
C HIS A 25 -2.36 -2.42 -0.33
N ASP A 26 -1.06 -2.13 -0.37
CA ASP A 26 -0.50 -0.86 0.08
C ASP A 26 -0.98 0.30 -0.81
N ILE A 27 -1.00 0.10 -2.13
CA ILE A 27 -1.44 1.09 -3.11
C ILE A 27 -2.91 1.48 -2.89
N TYR A 28 -3.77 0.48 -2.69
CA TYR A 28 -5.18 0.70 -2.33
C TYR A 28 -5.31 1.53 -1.04
N GLY A 29 -4.55 1.17 -0.01
CA GLY A 29 -4.54 1.89 1.27
C GLY A 29 -4.09 3.34 1.11
N LEU A 30 -3.00 3.56 0.38
CA LEU A 30 -2.48 4.88 0.05
C LEU A 30 -3.49 5.71 -0.74
N ARG A 31 -4.15 5.15 -1.75
CA ARG A 31 -5.20 5.83 -2.51
C ARG A 31 -6.37 6.25 -1.63
N THR A 32 -6.77 5.39 -0.70
CA THR A 32 -7.86 5.68 0.24
C THR A 32 -7.51 6.84 1.18
N ILE A 33 -6.23 6.98 1.56
CA ILE A 33 -5.77 8.00 2.51
C ILE A 33 -5.41 9.31 1.82
N MET A 34 -4.69 9.25 0.69
CA MET A 34 -4.04 10.38 0.03
C MET A 34 -4.68 10.75 -1.33
N GLY A 35 -5.60 9.92 -1.85
CA GLY A 35 -6.07 10.01 -3.22
C GLY A 35 -5.08 9.43 -4.22
N MET A 36 -5.31 9.66 -5.52
CA MET A 36 -4.37 9.24 -6.56
C MET A 36 -3.14 10.17 -6.58
N PRO A 37 -1.92 9.62 -6.76
CA PRO A 37 -0.78 10.46 -7.07
C PRO A 37 -0.96 11.15 -8.44
N GLU A 38 -0.42 12.35 -8.59
CA GLU A 38 -0.40 13.07 -9.88
C GLU A 38 0.64 12.50 -10.84
N LYS A 39 1.72 11.91 -10.32
CA LYS A 39 2.76 11.27 -11.12
C LYS A 39 3.62 10.30 -10.31
N VAL A 40 4.18 9.33 -11.02
CA VAL A 40 5.35 8.56 -10.57
C VAL A 40 6.59 9.38 -10.93
N SER A 41 7.32 9.85 -9.93
CA SER A 41 8.51 10.69 -10.12
C SER A 41 9.73 9.87 -10.56
N SER A 42 9.84 8.64 -10.05
CA SER A 42 10.91 7.70 -10.43
C SER A 42 10.57 6.30 -9.96
N THR A 43 10.95 5.28 -10.73
CA THR A 43 10.93 3.89 -10.30
C THR A 43 12.29 3.23 -10.56
N GLU A 44 12.74 2.41 -9.63
CA GLU A 44 13.85 1.48 -9.80
C GLU A 44 13.34 0.06 -9.59
N ILE A 45 13.57 -0.80 -10.59
CA ILE A 45 13.41 -2.25 -10.47
C ILE A 45 14.81 -2.83 -10.34
N TRP A 46 15.01 -3.61 -9.29
CA TRP A 46 16.31 -4.17 -8.89
C TRP A 46 16.13 -5.61 -8.40
N TYR A 47 17.26 -6.27 -8.10
CA TYR A 47 17.27 -7.65 -7.62
C TYR A 47 16.46 -8.61 -8.50
N GLU A 48 16.70 -8.55 -9.83
CA GLU A 48 16.03 -9.43 -10.81
C GLU A 48 14.49 -9.34 -10.79
N GLY A 49 13.94 -8.18 -10.41
CA GLY A 49 12.50 -7.95 -10.30
C GLY A 49 11.91 -8.28 -8.93
N TRP A 50 12.73 -8.76 -7.98
CA TRP A 50 12.34 -9.05 -6.60
C TRP A 50 12.46 -7.83 -5.67
N GLY A 51 12.88 -6.68 -6.21
CA GLY A 51 12.91 -5.40 -5.52
C GLY A 51 12.36 -4.29 -6.41
N VAL A 52 11.47 -3.47 -5.87
CA VAL A 52 10.94 -2.27 -6.52
C VAL A 52 10.96 -1.12 -5.53
N SER A 53 11.52 0.02 -5.94
CA SER A 53 11.49 1.27 -5.18
C SER A 53 10.91 2.38 -6.06
N THR A 54 9.86 3.06 -5.60
CA THR A 54 9.19 4.11 -6.38
C THR A 54 8.93 5.37 -5.55
N MET A 55 8.99 6.53 -6.21
CA MET A 55 8.66 7.83 -5.65
C MET A 55 7.37 8.35 -6.28
N LEU A 56 6.35 8.56 -5.46
CA LEU A 56 5.06 9.11 -5.88
C LEU A 56 4.95 10.58 -5.46
N ALA A 57 4.39 11.40 -6.34
CA ALA A 57 4.07 12.80 -6.07
C ALA A 57 2.55 13.00 -6.09
N TYR A 58 2.04 13.73 -5.10
CA TYR A 58 0.61 14.02 -4.95
C TYR A 58 0.29 15.49 -5.27
N PRO A 59 -0.94 15.80 -5.74
CA PRO A 59 -1.35 17.17 -6.08
C PRO A 59 -1.22 18.18 -4.94
N ASN A 60 -1.34 17.71 -3.70
CA ASN A 60 -1.23 18.54 -2.49
C ASN A 60 0.24 18.80 -2.07
N GLY A 61 1.22 18.38 -2.87
CA GLY A 61 2.65 18.54 -2.57
C GLY A 61 3.27 17.39 -1.78
N ALA A 62 2.47 16.45 -1.25
CA ALA A 62 2.99 15.30 -0.52
C ALA A 62 3.86 14.40 -1.43
N ARG A 63 4.76 13.65 -0.79
CA ARG A 63 5.65 12.68 -1.45
C ARG A 63 5.57 11.35 -0.70
N CYS A 64 5.61 10.26 -1.45
CA CYS A 64 5.66 8.92 -0.90
C CYS A 64 6.84 8.17 -1.52
N ALA A 65 7.71 7.65 -0.66
CA ALA A 65 8.70 6.66 -1.03
C ALA A 65 8.11 5.29 -0.69
N ALA A 66 7.94 4.44 -1.69
CA ALA A 66 7.33 3.14 -1.52
C ALA A 66 8.27 2.06 -2.04
N THR A 67 8.54 1.05 -1.21
CA THR A 67 9.49 -0.02 -1.53
C THR A 67 8.88 -1.36 -1.23
N TRP A 68 8.96 -2.27 -2.19
CA TRP A 68 8.60 -3.66 -2.05
C TRP A 68 9.83 -4.52 -2.35
N VAL A 69 10.11 -5.50 -1.50
CA VAL A 69 11.20 -6.45 -1.71
C VAL A 69 10.86 -7.80 -1.11
N GLU A 70 11.19 -8.86 -1.83
CA GLU A 70 11.05 -10.23 -1.36
C GLU A 70 12.43 -10.86 -1.23
N LEU A 71 12.82 -11.20 0.00
CA LEU A 71 14.13 -11.74 0.35
C LEU A 71 14.06 -13.26 0.48
N LYS A 72 14.63 -13.99 -0.49
CA LYS A 72 14.48 -15.45 -0.67
C LYS A 72 14.77 -16.28 0.59
N ASP A 73 15.74 -15.86 1.40
CA ASP A 73 16.24 -16.64 2.55
C ASP A 73 15.80 -16.07 3.91
N VAL A 74 15.01 -15.00 3.95
CA VAL A 74 14.56 -14.36 5.19
C VAL A 74 13.12 -14.79 5.48
N ARG A 75 12.94 -15.51 6.59
CA ARG A 75 11.61 -15.94 7.07
C ARG A 75 10.99 -14.92 8.03
N ASP A 76 10.96 -13.68 7.60
CA ASP A 76 10.38 -12.56 8.34
C ASP A 76 9.45 -11.78 7.42
N PHE A 77 8.34 -11.29 7.98
CA PHE A 77 7.38 -10.48 7.24
C PHE A 77 7.30 -9.10 7.88
N LYS A 78 7.51 -8.06 7.07
CA LYS A 78 7.41 -6.68 7.50
C LYS A 78 6.67 -5.85 6.46
N GLU A 79 5.55 -5.30 6.87
CA GLU A 79 4.75 -4.35 6.09
C GLU A 79 4.38 -3.18 7.00
N THR A 80 4.70 -1.97 6.54
CA THR A 80 4.46 -0.76 7.32
C THR A 80 3.98 0.36 6.40
N LEU A 81 2.95 1.08 6.84
CA LEU A 81 2.52 2.33 6.25
C LEU A 81 2.79 3.46 7.24
N GLU A 82 3.55 4.45 6.79
CA GLU A 82 3.91 5.61 7.59
C GLU A 82 3.43 6.90 6.94
N VAL A 83 2.72 7.72 7.72
CA VAL A 83 2.24 9.04 7.30
C VAL A 83 2.80 10.09 8.25
N CYS A 84 3.55 11.03 7.69
CA CYS A 84 4.20 12.11 8.43
C CYS A 84 3.58 13.46 8.04
N GLY A 85 3.15 14.21 9.05
CA GLY A 85 2.80 15.62 8.94
C GLY A 85 3.67 16.46 9.89
N ASP A 86 3.45 17.78 9.88
CA ASP A 86 4.25 18.72 10.67
C ASP A 86 4.05 18.56 12.19
N ASP A 87 2.87 18.09 12.61
CA ASP A 87 2.45 18.00 14.02
C ASP A 87 2.39 16.57 14.56
N ARG A 88 2.44 15.57 13.68
CA ARG A 88 2.27 14.16 14.06
C ARG A 88 2.87 13.22 13.04
N ARG A 89 3.21 12.03 13.51
CA ARG A 89 3.61 10.89 12.69
C ARG A 89 2.80 9.67 13.08
N VAL A 90 2.28 8.97 12.09
CA VAL A 90 1.46 7.77 12.28
C VAL A 90 2.15 6.61 11.58
N LEU A 91 2.47 5.56 12.35
CA LEU A 91 3.05 4.32 11.84
C LEU A 91 2.05 3.19 12.06
N LEU A 92 1.53 2.63 10.98
CA LEU A 92 0.73 1.43 10.95
C LEU A 92 1.63 0.26 10.56
N SER A 93 1.67 -0.79 11.37
CA SER A 93 2.40 -2.02 11.06
C SER A 93 1.42 -3.18 10.92
N TYR A 94 1.56 -3.93 9.83
CA TYR A 94 0.68 -5.05 9.52
C TYR A 94 1.35 -6.37 9.90
N PRO A 95 0.61 -7.30 10.52
CA PRO A 95 1.08 -8.66 10.65
C PRO A 95 0.95 -9.34 9.28
N THR A 96 1.67 -10.45 9.12
CA THR A 96 1.49 -11.28 7.93
C THR A 96 0.03 -11.69 7.74
N GLY A 97 -0.48 -11.57 6.52
CA GLY A 97 -1.84 -11.99 6.16
C GLY A 97 -2.12 -13.49 6.35
N PHE A 98 -1.07 -14.30 6.57
CA PHE A 98 -1.20 -15.72 6.87
C PHE A 98 -1.43 -16.04 8.35
N SER A 99 -1.27 -15.05 9.25
CA SER A 99 -1.49 -15.24 10.68
C SER A 99 -2.94 -14.95 11.07
N ARG A 100 -3.54 -15.84 11.87
CA ARG A 100 -4.87 -15.63 12.46
C ARG A 100 -4.73 -15.07 13.87
N GLY A 101 -5.46 -14.00 14.16
CA GLY A 101 -5.54 -13.43 15.51
C GLY A 101 -4.38 -12.53 15.92
N ILE A 102 -3.44 -12.25 15.02
CA ILE A 102 -2.47 -11.17 15.20
C ILE A 102 -3.07 -9.91 14.60
N LEU A 103 -3.07 -8.83 15.37
CA LEU A 103 -3.64 -7.54 15.01
C LEU A 103 -2.56 -6.61 14.49
N SER A 104 -2.92 -5.72 13.56
CA SER A 104 -2.08 -4.56 13.22
C SER A 104 -1.82 -3.70 14.46
N THR A 105 -0.69 -2.99 14.46
CA THR A 105 -0.36 -2.03 15.50
C THR A 105 -0.35 -0.62 14.92
N LEU A 106 -0.77 0.35 15.72
CA LEU A 106 -0.76 1.76 15.36
C LEU A 106 0.08 2.51 16.39
N GLU A 107 1.09 3.24 15.93
CA GLU A 107 1.83 4.20 16.75
C GLU A 107 1.57 5.61 16.26
N ILE A 108 1.17 6.50 17.16
CA ILE A 108 0.94 7.92 16.87
C ILE A 108 1.91 8.73 17.72
N GLN A 109 2.87 9.37 17.07
CA GLN A 109 3.85 10.26 17.69
C GLN A 109 3.38 11.70 17.53
N THR A 110 3.30 12.45 18.64
CA THR A 110 2.89 13.86 18.67
C THR A 110 3.43 14.54 19.94
N LEU A 111 3.00 15.77 20.22
CA LEU A 111 3.33 16.49 21.45
C LEU A 111 2.13 16.49 22.41
N ASP A 112 2.37 16.45 23.72
CA ASP A 112 1.35 16.72 24.73
C ASP A 112 1.05 18.22 24.89
N GLU A 113 0.16 18.58 25.82
CA GLU A 113 -0.20 19.97 26.09
C GLU A 113 0.97 20.83 26.59
N ALA A 114 2.03 20.21 27.15
CA ALA A 114 3.24 20.89 27.60
C ALA A 114 4.32 21.00 26.50
N GLY A 115 4.08 20.39 25.33
CA GLY A 115 5.03 20.35 24.22
C GLY A 115 6.04 19.20 24.29
N GLU A 116 5.83 18.23 25.19
CA GLU A 116 6.71 17.06 25.34
C GLU A 116 6.32 15.97 24.34
N ALA A 117 7.32 15.26 23.81
CA ALA A 117 7.09 14.20 22.84
C ALA A 117 6.43 12.98 23.48
N ILE A 118 5.30 12.54 22.90
CA ILE A 118 4.53 11.39 23.36
C ILE A 118 4.25 10.41 22.21
N VAL A 119 4.04 9.13 22.58
CA VAL A 119 3.65 8.07 21.64
C VAL A 119 2.42 7.34 22.15
N HIS A 120 1.33 7.40 21.38
CA HIS A 120 0.11 6.66 21.65
C HIS A 120 0.09 5.34 20.88
N ARG A 121 -0.42 4.28 21.53
CA ARG A 121 -0.67 2.97 20.93
C ARG A 121 -2.11 2.56 21.18
N PRO A 122 -3.09 3.12 20.44
CA PRO A 122 -4.49 2.82 20.66
C PRO A 122 -4.78 1.35 20.36
N ALA A 123 -5.70 0.76 21.12
CA ALA A 123 -6.22 -0.56 20.80
C ALA A 123 -7.00 -0.50 19.48
N ILE A 124 -6.73 -1.44 18.58
CA ILE A 124 -7.51 -1.58 17.35
C ILE A 124 -8.62 -2.61 17.54
N ALA A 125 -9.69 -2.50 16.73
CA ALA A 125 -10.79 -3.44 16.76
C ALA A 125 -10.26 -4.87 16.55
N TRP A 126 -10.70 -5.79 17.41
CA TRP A 126 -10.24 -7.18 17.39
C TRP A 126 -10.74 -7.96 16.15
N GLU A 127 -11.79 -7.47 15.50
CA GLU A 127 -12.34 -8.11 14.32
C GLU A 127 -11.38 -7.99 13.12
N GLY A 128 -10.93 -9.15 12.63
CA GLY A 128 -9.99 -9.23 11.52
C GLY A 128 -10.52 -8.62 10.22
N PRO A 129 -9.64 -8.08 9.36
CA PRO A 129 -10.03 -7.38 8.13
C PRO A 129 -10.85 -8.24 7.18
N PHE A 130 -10.53 -9.53 7.03
CA PHE A 130 -11.28 -10.47 6.20
C PHE A 130 -12.74 -10.65 6.65
N VAL A 131 -12.97 -10.75 7.97
CA VAL A 131 -14.33 -10.88 8.50
C VAL A 131 -15.13 -9.60 8.27
N ARG A 132 -14.49 -8.44 8.47
CA ARG A 132 -15.10 -7.13 8.20
C ARG A 132 -15.48 -6.98 6.73
N GLU A 133 -14.61 -7.38 5.82
CA GLU A 133 -14.85 -7.31 4.38
C GLU A 133 -16.00 -8.23 3.96
N LEU A 134 -16.05 -9.47 4.43
CA LEU A 134 -17.15 -10.40 4.14
C LEU A 134 -18.50 -9.91 4.69
N LYS A 135 -18.52 -9.31 5.89
CA LYS A 135 -19.72 -8.68 6.44
C LYS A 135 -20.17 -7.49 5.61
N HIS A 136 -19.23 -6.64 5.18
CA HIS A 136 -19.52 -5.51 4.30
C HIS A 136 -20.07 -5.98 2.96
N PHE A 137 -19.46 -7.00 2.36
CA PHE A 137 -19.92 -7.60 1.12
C PHE A 137 -21.34 -8.18 1.24
N HIS A 138 -21.63 -8.89 2.33
CA HIS A 138 -22.99 -9.36 2.63
C HIS A 138 -23.98 -8.18 2.67
N ALA A 139 -23.67 -7.12 3.41
CA ALA A 139 -24.52 -5.93 3.50
C ALA A 139 -24.72 -5.25 2.13
N CYS A 140 -23.70 -5.22 1.27
CA CYS A 140 -23.85 -4.70 -0.10
C CYS A 140 -24.90 -5.50 -0.90
N ILE A 141 -24.98 -6.81 -0.69
CA ILE A 141 -25.92 -7.69 -1.40
C ILE A 141 -27.33 -7.62 -0.80
N THR A 142 -27.44 -7.65 0.53
CA THR A 142 -28.73 -7.82 1.21
C THR A 142 -29.41 -6.51 1.57
N GLU A 143 -28.65 -5.42 1.69
CA GLU A 143 -29.10 -4.14 2.25
C GLU A 143 -28.81 -2.95 1.33
N ASP A 144 -28.30 -3.18 0.11
CA ASP A 144 -27.91 -2.13 -0.85
C ASP A 144 -26.86 -1.13 -0.28
N ALA A 145 -26.03 -1.60 0.65
CA ALA A 145 -24.93 -0.82 1.17
C ALA A 145 -23.91 -0.52 0.05
N GLN A 146 -23.36 0.70 0.05
CA GLN A 146 -22.37 1.08 -0.96
C GLN A 146 -21.06 0.31 -0.78
N PRO A 147 -20.52 -0.34 -1.84
CA PRO A 147 -19.21 -0.99 -1.78
C PRO A 147 -18.12 0.01 -1.44
N ARG A 148 -17.26 -0.34 -0.49
CA ARG A 148 -16.08 0.48 -0.14
C ARG A 148 -14.91 0.28 -1.10
N THR A 149 -14.97 -0.77 -1.91
CA THR A 149 -13.94 -1.21 -2.84
C THR A 149 -14.58 -1.57 -4.19
N PRO A 150 -15.23 -0.61 -4.87
CA PRO A 150 -15.91 -0.91 -6.12
C PRO A 150 -14.90 -1.19 -7.25
N LEU A 151 -15.32 -1.94 -8.27
CA LEU A 151 -14.42 -2.46 -9.31
C LEU A 151 -13.73 -1.35 -10.10
N GLU A 152 -14.41 -0.22 -10.33
CA GLU A 152 -13.84 0.94 -11.00
C GLU A 152 -12.60 1.48 -10.30
N GLU A 153 -12.56 1.43 -8.97
CA GLU A 153 -11.42 1.90 -8.19
C GLU A 153 -10.25 0.93 -8.25
N ALA A 154 -10.50 -0.38 -8.32
CA ALA A 154 -9.44 -1.37 -8.52
C ALA A 154 -8.67 -1.14 -9.84
N ARG A 155 -9.34 -0.58 -10.86
CA ARG A 155 -8.67 -0.20 -12.11
C ARG A 155 -7.67 0.95 -11.89
N CYS A 156 -7.95 1.87 -10.96
CA CYS A 156 -7.02 2.95 -10.63
C CYS A 156 -5.74 2.40 -9.99
N ASP A 157 -5.86 1.39 -9.13
CA ASP A 157 -4.73 0.75 -8.47
C ASP A 157 -3.83 0.03 -9.49
N ILE A 158 -4.42 -0.73 -10.41
CA ILE A 158 -3.69 -1.38 -11.52
C ILE A 158 -3.08 -0.35 -12.47
N ALA A 159 -3.78 0.75 -12.78
CA ALA A 159 -3.24 1.81 -13.62
C ALA A 159 -2.00 2.45 -13.00
N LEU A 160 -2.00 2.69 -11.68
CA LEU A 160 -0.81 3.20 -10.99
C LEU A 160 0.36 2.20 -11.06
N ILE A 161 0.10 0.90 -10.92
CA ILE A 161 1.14 -0.12 -11.07
C ILE A 161 1.73 -0.10 -12.49
N ILE A 162 0.90 0.05 -13.51
CA ILE A 162 1.36 0.20 -14.90
C ILE A 162 2.25 1.46 -15.03
N ASP A 163 1.84 2.57 -14.44
CA ASP A 163 2.63 3.82 -14.46
C ASP A 163 3.96 3.68 -13.72
N ILE A 164 3.98 2.94 -12.61
CA ILE A 164 5.22 2.60 -11.87
C ILE A 164 6.19 1.84 -12.78
N ILE A 165 5.70 0.83 -13.51
CA ILE A 165 6.51 0.06 -14.45
C ILE A 165 7.01 0.93 -15.61
N LYS A 166 6.12 1.75 -16.20
CA LYS A 166 6.49 2.67 -17.30
C LYS A 166 7.55 3.68 -16.89
N ALA A 167 7.48 4.21 -15.68
CA ALA A 167 8.49 5.12 -15.15
C ALA A 167 9.89 4.49 -15.01
N TYR A 168 10.00 3.15 -15.05
CA TYR A 168 11.26 2.44 -15.16
C TYR A 168 11.66 2.17 -16.63
N THR A 169 10.72 1.73 -17.48
CA THR A 169 11.01 1.33 -18.87
C THR A 169 11.23 2.50 -19.82
N ASP A 170 10.62 3.65 -19.54
CA ASP A 170 10.64 4.83 -20.42
C ASP A 170 11.82 5.77 -20.11
N ARG A 171 12.79 5.29 -19.32
CA ARG A 171 14.03 6.00 -18.96
C ARG A 171 15.01 6.13 -20.12
#